data_AF-A0A497RXR8-F1
#
_entry.id   AF-A0A497RXR8-F1
#
_cell.length_a   1.000
_cell.length_b   1.000
_cell.length_c   1.000
_cell.angle_alpha   90.00
_cell.angle_beta   90.00
_cell.angle_gamma   90.00
#
_symmetry.space_group_name_H-M   'P 1'
#
loop_
_entity.id
_entity.type
_entity.pdbx_description
1 polymer ?
#
loop_
_entity_poly.entity_id
_entity_poly.type
_entity_poly.pdbx_seq_one_letter_code
_entity_poly.pdbx_strand_id
1 'polypeptide(L)'
;MKKQKILIVTARKAFLDVKNHLKDSRVNAEIHVCNADVASLLTPRAILRELSNKNLNDISMILVPGMIRGDVSIIEKKLKIPCVKGTKNASDLGLLLEKLYNNEIKLSTREPADRIILEERKKRAMKEIKNAYKLSGYRLKIGRKNPVYLNGEIPHIISEIVNAPSLSENELRRISRHYVDSGASIIDIGMIPGEENSEKIPRIIEILRSTVDVPLSIDTLNKEEILVAVENGIDLVLSIDETNYKICDSLEIPVVIIPRDKNGKIPVSADERISIIEKIINFLNKNNNIIVDPVLEIPNFGFINSLEAYIVFRKRYPEIPMLIGSGNLTEMIDADSIGINALIAAISSELGIDLIFTTEASKKTRGCVKELSNAIGMMYLSRKQKQPPKDLGVDLLYIKDKNHVKPIIDPREKHIETIHAHKDKKSEMEDVEFRIYLTDKINAVVYKDGVPKLRFMGRRASKIYKEIIGRNLMRNLYHAAYLGKELTKAEIALRLGKNYIQDEELFKNGL
;
A
#
# COMPACT_ATOMS: atom_id res chain seq x y z
N MET A 1 -40.76 -23.59 12.15
CA MET A 1 -40.01 -23.25 10.91
C MET A 1 -38.76 -24.12 10.86
N LYS A 2 -38.63 -25.02 9.88
CA LYS A 2 -37.42 -25.86 9.73
C LYS A 2 -36.19 -24.94 9.67
N LYS A 3 -35.17 -25.16 10.52
CA LYS A 3 -33.89 -24.47 10.45
C LYS A 3 -33.36 -24.61 9.01
N GLN A 4 -33.31 -23.51 8.26
CA GLN A 4 -32.83 -23.48 6.88
C GLN A 4 -31.42 -24.07 6.82
N LYS A 5 -31.29 -25.31 6.33
CA LYS A 5 -30.00 -25.97 6.14
C LYS A 5 -29.45 -25.55 4.78
N ILE A 6 -28.22 -25.04 4.74
CA ILE A 6 -27.56 -24.60 3.51
C ILE A 6 -26.56 -25.68 3.08
N LEU A 7 -26.57 -26.05 1.80
CA LEU A 7 -25.53 -26.89 1.22
C LEU A 7 -24.41 -26.02 0.64
N ILE A 8 -23.22 -26.09 1.22
CA ILE A 8 -22.04 -25.38 0.73
C ILE A 8 -21.23 -26.33 -0.15
N VAL A 9 -21.14 -25.99 -1.42
CA VAL A 9 -20.33 -26.72 -2.39
C VAL A 9 -18.89 -26.21 -2.30
N THR A 10 -17.91 -27.11 -2.32
CA THR A 10 -16.48 -26.74 -2.32
C THR A 10 -15.63 -27.75 -3.08
N ALA A 11 -14.39 -27.40 -3.37
CA ALA A 11 -13.39 -28.28 -3.95
C ALA A 11 -12.48 -28.87 -2.86
N ARG A 12 -11.73 -29.93 -3.18
CA ARG A 12 -10.91 -30.65 -2.19
C ARG A 12 -9.96 -29.76 -1.40
N LYS A 13 -9.21 -28.86 -2.07
CA LYS A 13 -8.22 -28.00 -1.39
C LYS A 13 -8.83 -27.00 -0.41
N ALA A 14 -10.07 -26.54 -0.64
CA ALA A 14 -10.73 -25.55 0.21
C ALA A 14 -11.63 -26.17 1.28
N PHE A 15 -11.73 -27.51 1.34
CA PHE A 15 -12.61 -28.19 2.29
C PHE A 15 -12.28 -27.84 3.75
N LEU A 16 -11.00 -27.86 4.12
CA LEU A 16 -10.59 -27.62 5.50
C LEU A 16 -10.91 -26.19 5.95
N ASP A 17 -10.66 -25.21 5.07
CA ASP A 17 -10.97 -23.79 5.33
C ASP A 17 -12.48 -23.58 5.49
N VAL A 18 -13.28 -24.11 4.56
CA VAL A 18 -14.76 -24.05 4.63
C VAL A 18 -15.26 -24.70 5.92
N LYS A 19 -14.71 -25.86 6.29
CA LYS A 19 -15.08 -26.56 7.53
C LYS A 19 -14.74 -25.73 8.77
N ASN A 20 -13.59 -25.06 8.80
CA ASN A 20 -13.20 -24.20 9.92
C ASN A 20 -14.14 -23.00 10.06
N HIS A 21 -14.48 -22.31 8.97
CA HIS A 21 -15.43 -21.20 9.01
C HIS A 21 -16.85 -21.60 9.43
N LEU A 22 -17.23 -22.85 9.21
CA LEU A 22 -18.53 -23.37 9.66
C LEU A 22 -18.59 -23.68 11.14
N LYS A 23 -17.46 -24.01 11.79
CA LYS A 23 -17.44 -24.26 13.25
C LYS A 23 -17.87 -23.03 14.04
N ASP A 24 -17.47 -21.85 13.57
CA ASP A 24 -17.75 -20.56 14.20
C ASP A 24 -19.06 -19.91 13.70
N SER A 25 -19.77 -20.58 12.80
CA SER A 25 -20.97 -20.03 12.15
C SER A 25 -22.25 -20.40 12.90
N ARG A 26 -23.19 -19.46 12.94
CA ARG A 26 -24.57 -19.69 13.43
C ARG A 26 -25.47 -20.33 12.37
N VAL A 27 -25.00 -20.43 11.13
CA VAL A 27 -25.75 -21.00 10.00
C VAL A 27 -25.70 -22.52 10.06
N ASN A 28 -26.87 -23.16 9.98
CA ASN A 28 -26.96 -24.60 9.81
C ASN A 28 -26.54 -24.97 8.38
N ALA A 29 -25.37 -25.60 8.20
CA ALA A 29 -24.85 -25.92 6.88
C ALA A 29 -24.24 -27.32 6.78
N GLU A 30 -24.34 -27.92 5.60
CA GLU A 30 -23.66 -29.15 5.19
C GLU A 30 -22.67 -28.84 4.08
N ILE A 31 -21.52 -29.52 4.08
CA ILE A 31 -20.49 -29.36 3.05
C ILE A 31 -20.59 -30.50 2.04
N HIS A 32 -20.64 -30.15 0.75
CA HIS A 32 -20.41 -31.09 -0.34
C HIS A 32 -19.08 -30.79 -1.03
N VAL A 33 -18.15 -31.75 -0.95
CA VAL A 33 -16.87 -31.68 -1.65
C VAL A 33 -17.04 -32.31 -3.02
N CYS A 34 -16.88 -31.51 -4.07
CA CYS A 34 -16.93 -31.99 -5.44
C CYS A 34 -15.63 -32.68 -5.87
N ASN A 35 -15.69 -33.48 -6.93
CA ASN A 35 -14.53 -34.15 -7.51
C ASN A 35 -13.65 -33.18 -8.35
N ALA A 36 -13.11 -32.15 -7.70
CA ALA A 36 -12.16 -31.21 -8.27
C ALA A 36 -11.18 -30.72 -7.19
N ASP A 37 -9.94 -30.44 -7.58
CA ASP A 37 -8.92 -29.99 -6.61
C ASP A 37 -9.10 -28.52 -6.22
N VAL A 38 -9.44 -27.66 -7.17
CA VAL A 38 -9.65 -26.22 -6.96
C VAL A 38 -11.00 -25.76 -7.49
N ALA A 39 -11.60 -24.75 -6.84
CA ALA A 39 -12.93 -24.28 -7.16
C ALA A 39 -13.05 -23.63 -8.55
N SER A 40 -11.96 -23.10 -9.10
CA SER A 40 -11.92 -22.50 -10.44
C SER A 40 -12.11 -23.52 -11.58
N LEU A 41 -11.90 -24.81 -11.31
CA LEU A 41 -12.13 -25.91 -12.27
C LEU A 41 -13.56 -26.45 -12.23
N LEU A 42 -14.36 -26.05 -11.23
CA LEU A 42 -15.75 -26.45 -11.14
C LEU A 42 -16.60 -25.72 -12.19
N THR A 43 -17.55 -26.45 -12.77
CA THR A 43 -18.56 -25.89 -13.67
C THR A 43 -19.96 -26.14 -13.10
N PRO A 44 -20.95 -25.29 -13.41
CA PRO A 44 -22.33 -25.51 -12.97
C PRO A 44 -22.88 -26.89 -13.37
N ARG A 45 -22.48 -27.42 -14.55
CA ARG A 45 -22.88 -28.76 -15.02
C ARG A 45 -22.23 -29.89 -14.22
N ALA A 46 -20.95 -29.76 -13.87
CA ALA A 46 -20.25 -30.76 -13.05
C ALA A 46 -20.89 -30.87 -11.66
N ILE A 47 -21.17 -29.72 -11.02
CA ILE A 47 -21.86 -29.67 -9.73
C ILE A 47 -23.25 -30.29 -9.84
N LEU A 48 -24.02 -29.92 -10.86
CA LEU A 48 -25.35 -30.49 -11.07
C LEU A 48 -25.32 -32.02 -11.19
N ARG A 49 -24.35 -32.57 -11.93
CA ARG A 49 -24.19 -34.03 -12.09
C ARG A 49 -23.92 -34.73 -10.75
N GLU A 50 -23.05 -34.15 -9.92
CA GLU A 50 -22.74 -34.73 -8.60
C GLU A 50 -23.91 -34.59 -7.62
N LEU A 51 -24.60 -33.46 -7.63
CA LEU A 51 -25.74 -33.21 -6.74
C LEU A 51 -27.00 -33.97 -7.13
N SER A 52 -27.18 -34.34 -8.40
CA SER A 52 -28.38 -35.04 -8.88
C SER A 52 -28.58 -36.43 -8.24
N ASN A 53 -27.49 -37.03 -7.72
CA ASN A 53 -27.53 -38.35 -7.08
C ASN A 53 -27.62 -38.27 -5.54
N LYS A 54 -27.80 -37.07 -4.96
CA LYS A 54 -27.88 -36.85 -3.52
C LYS A 54 -29.33 -36.62 -3.06
N ASN A 55 -29.63 -37.05 -1.83
CA ASN A 55 -30.84 -36.64 -1.13
C ASN A 55 -30.66 -35.21 -0.58
N LEU A 56 -31.50 -34.28 -1.05
CA LEU A 56 -31.42 -32.85 -0.73
C LEU A 56 -32.71 -32.33 -0.08
N ASN A 57 -33.58 -33.21 0.44
CA ASN A 57 -34.92 -32.85 0.91
C ASN A 57 -34.94 -31.90 2.13
N ASP A 58 -33.84 -31.80 2.87
CA ASP A 58 -33.67 -30.89 4.01
C ASP A 58 -32.88 -29.62 3.66
N ILE A 59 -32.38 -29.49 2.42
CA ILE A 59 -31.60 -28.35 1.96
C ILE A 59 -32.51 -27.24 1.44
N SER A 60 -32.32 -26.04 1.99
CA SER A 60 -33.08 -24.83 1.64
C SER A 60 -32.38 -23.92 0.63
N MET A 61 -31.07 -24.04 0.48
CA MET A 61 -30.25 -23.25 -0.44
C MET A 61 -28.94 -23.98 -0.75
N ILE A 62 -28.46 -23.85 -1.98
CA ILE A 62 -27.15 -24.31 -2.41
C ILE A 62 -26.25 -23.08 -2.62
N LEU A 63 -25.19 -22.98 -1.83
CA LEU A 63 -24.16 -21.95 -1.96
C LEU A 63 -22.96 -22.54 -2.68
N VAL A 64 -22.63 -21.99 -3.86
CA VAL A 64 -21.48 -22.45 -4.64
C VAL A 64 -20.33 -21.41 -4.62
N PRO A 65 -19.07 -21.82 -4.82
CA PRO A 65 -17.94 -20.89 -4.83
C PRO A 65 -18.11 -19.78 -5.87
N GLY A 66 -17.80 -18.54 -5.49
CA GLY A 66 -17.91 -17.37 -6.37
C GLY A 66 -16.96 -17.41 -7.57
N MET A 67 -15.89 -18.22 -7.50
CA MET A 67 -14.92 -18.39 -8.59
C MET A 67 -15.49 -19.17 -9.80
N ILE A 68 -16.63 -19.85 -9.64
CA ILE A 68 -17.23 -20.66 -10.70
C ILE A 68 -17.66 -19.77 -11.86
N ARG A 69 -17.26 -20.17 -13.07
CA ARG A 69 -17.65 -19.52 -14.31
C ARG A 69 -19.07 -19.91 -14.71
N GLY A 70 -19.81 -18.97 -15.29
CA GLY A 70 -21.17 -19.18 -15.79
C GLY A 70 -22.28 -18.91 -14.77
N ASP A 71 -23.52 -18.98 -15.22
CA ASP A 71 -24.73 -18.75 -14.43
C ASP A 71 -25.16 -20.05 -13.74
N VAL A 72 -25.30 -20.02 -12.41
CA VAL A 72 -25.64 -21.21 -11.61
C VAL A 72 -27.15 -21.44 -11.52
N SER A 73 -27.97 -20.58 -12.14
CA SER A 73 -29.43 -20.77 -12.25
C SER A 73 -29.81 -22.08 -12.94
N ILE A 74 -28.90 -22.70 -13.71
CA ILE A 74 -29.14 -24.03 -14.28
C ILE A 74 -29.30 -25.12 -13.21
N ILE A 75 -28.61 -24.98 -12.07
CA ILE A 75 -28.68 -25.90 -10.93
C ILE A 75 -30.04 -25.72 -10.25
N GLU A 76 -30.41 -24.48 -9.98
CA GLU A 76 -31.70 -24.12 -9.37
C GLU A 76 -32.89 -24.61 -10.21
N LYS A 77 -32.85 -24.41 -11.54
CA LYS A 77 -33.92 -24.86 -12.44
C LYS A 77 -34.14 -26.38 -12.39
N LYS A 78 -33.06 -27.15 -12.25
CA LYS A 78 -33.10 -28.61 -12.28
C LYS A 78 -33.40 -29.24 -10.93
N LEU A 79 -32.78 -28.74 -9.85
CA LEU A 79 -32.95 -29.26 -8.49
C LEU A 79 -34.12 -28.63 -7.73
N LYS A 80 -34.70 -27.52 -8.24
CA LYS A 80 -35.76 -26.75 -7.58
C LYS A 80 -35.39 -26.24 -6.18
N ILE A 81 -34.10 -26.07 -5.93
CA ILE A 81 -33.53 -25.48 -4.70
C ILE A 81 -32.77 -24.21 -5.12
N PRO A 82 -32.98 -23.06 -4.43
CA PRO A 82 -32.24 -21.83 -4.71
C PRO A 82 -30.74 -22.08 -4.79
N CYS A 83 -30.08 -21.65 -5.88
CA CYS A 83 -28.65 -21.86 -6.06
C CYS A 83 -27.95 -20.54 -6.40
N VAL A 84 -27.07 -20.10 -5.51
CA VAL A 84 -26.44 -18.77 -5.58
C VAL A 84 -24.93 -18.87 -5.40
N LYS A 85 -24.22 -17.87 -5.93
CA LYS A 85 -22.77 -17.75 -5.76
C LYS A 85 -22.44 -17.07 -4.43
N GLY A 86 -21.46 -17.66 -3.74
CA GLY A 86 -20.82 -17.07 -2.58
C GLY A 86 -19.62 -16.21 -2.95
N THR A 87 -18.66 -16.12 -2.04
CA THR A 87 -17.40 -15.39 -2.21
C THR A 87 -16.43 -16.16 -3.10
N LYS A 88 -15.50 -15.44 -3.74
CA LYS A 88 -14.39 -16.07 -4.49
C LYS A 88 -13.41 -16.79 -3.57
N ASN A 89 -13.14 -16.24 -2.39
CA ASN A 89 -12.23 -16.79 -1.40
C ASN A 89 -12.99 -17.42 -0.23
N ALA A 90 -12.49 -18.56 0.26
CA ALA A 90 -13.09 -19.28 1.38
C ALA A 90 -12.95 -18.53 2.72
N SER A 91 -11.90 -17.72 2.88
CA SER A 91 -11.63 -16.88 4.06
C SER A 91 -12.78 -15.90 4.39
N ASP A 92 -13.51 -15.47 3.36
CA ASP A 92 -14.64 -14.56 3.51
C ASP A 92 -15.98 -15.27 3.78
N LEU A 93 -15.99 -16.60 3.77
CA LEU A 93 -17.21 -17.37 3.95
C LEU A 93 -17.84 -17.08 5.31
N GLY A 94 -17.04 -16.92 6.37
CA GLY A 94 -17.56 -16.58 7.70
C GLY A 94 -18.37 -15.28 7.70
N LEU A 95 -17.81 -14.21 7.11
CA LEU A 95 -18.50 -12.92 6.97
C LEU A 95 -19.75 -13.03 6.09
N LEU A 96 -19.69 -13.79 5.00
CA LEU A 96 -20.83 -14.04 4.13
C LEU A 96 -21.97 -14.73 4.90
N LEU A 97 -21.65 -15.77 5.68
CA LEU A 97 -22.62 -16.54 6.46
C LEU A 97 -23.24 -15.71 7.58
N GLU A 98 -22.47 -14.85 8.24
CA GLU A 98 -22.97 -13.89 9.24
C GLU A 98 -24.01 -12.94 8.62
N LYS A 99 -23.70 -12.36 7.47
CA LYS A 99 -24.64 -11.47 6.76
C LYS A 99 -25.87 -12.20 6.24
N LEU A 100 -25.71 -13.43 5.75
CA LEU A 100 -26.82 -14.29 5.36
C LEU A 100 -27.74 -14.58 6.55
N TYR A 101 -27.18 -14.91 7.71
CA TYR A 101 -27.94 -15.18 8.93
C TYR A 101 -28.75 -13.96 9.39
N ASN A 102 -28.19 -12.76 9.28
CA ASN A 102 -28.86 -11.51 9.64
C ASN A 102 -29.80 -10.96 8.56
N ASN A 103 -29.98 -11.65 7.42
CA ASN A 103 -30.73 -11.16 6.25
C ASN A 103 -30.22 -9.81 5.68
N GLU A 104 -28.92 -9.53 5.81
CA GLU A 104 -28.29 -8.29 5.34
C GLU A 104 -27.79 -8.35 3.89
N ILE A 105 -27.98 -9.47 3.20
CA ILE A 105 -27.40 -9.71 1.87
C ILE A 105 -28.35 -10.45 0.94
N LYS A 106 -28.38 -10.03 -0.34
CA LYS A 106 -29.03 -10.75 -1.44
C LYS A 106 -27.99 -11.27 -2.41
N LEU A 107 -27.92 -12.59 -2.55
CA LEU A 107 -26.94 -13.26 -3.42
C LEU A 107 -27.45 -13.39 -4.86
N SER A 108 -26.51 -13.60 -5.78
CA SER A 108 -26.76 -13.68 -7.23
C SER A 108 -26.41 -15.05 -7.77
N THR A 109 -27.09 -15.48 -8.84
CA THR A 109 -26.72 -16.69 -9.59
C THR A 109 -25.56 -16.45 -10.58
N ARG A 110 -25.19 -15.19 -10.80
CA ARG A 110 -24.18 -14.78 -11.79
C ARG A 110 -22.96 -14.14 -11.14
N GLU A 111 -23.22 -13.17 -10.27
CA GLU A 111 -22.20 -12.32 -9.66
C GLU A 111 -21.73 -12.90 -8.32
N PRO A 112 -20.41 -12.95 -8.06
CA PRO A 112 -19.87 -13.32 -6.75
C PRO A 112 -20.26 -12.31 -5.66
N ALA A 113 -20.33 -12.78 -4.41
CA ALA A 113 -20.73 -11.96 -3.26
C ALA A 113 -19.69 -10.90 -2.85
N ASP A 114 -18.47 -10.94 -3.42
CA ASP A 114 -17.33 -10.09 -3.04
C ASP A 114 -17.64 -8.58 -3.06
N ARG A 115 -18.43 -8.11 -4.03
CA ARG A 115 -18.81 -6.68 -4.11
C ARG A 115 -19.61 -6.22 -2.91
N ILE A 116 -20.48 -7.08 -2.38
CA ILE A 116 -21.40 -6.74 -1.30
C ILE A 116 -20.66 -6.71 0.05
N ILE A 117 -19.65 -7.57 0.19
CA ILE A 117 -18.87 -7.66 1.43
C ILE A 117 -17.59 -6.81 1.42
N LEU A 118 -17.27 -6.13 0.31
CA LEU A 118 -16.00 -5.41 0.12
C LEU A 118 -15.77 -4.34 1.19
N GLU A 119 -16.76 -3.50 1.47
CA GLU A 119 -16.63 -2.41 2.45
C GLU A 119 -16.44 -2.94 3.88
N GLU A 120 -17.14 -4.01 4.24
CA GLU A 120 -16.96 -4.66 5.54
C GLU A 120 -15.59 -5.34 5.65
N ARG A 121 -15.12 -5.98 4.55
CA ARG A 121 -13.78 -6.54 4.45
C ARG A 121 -12.71 -5.48 4.66
N LYS A 122 -12.82 -4.32 4.00
CA LYS A 122 -11.91 -3.17 4.19
C LYS A 122 -11.87 -2.71 5.64
N LYS A 123 -13.03 -2.56 6.29
CA LYS A 123 -13.12 -2.15 7.70
C LYS A 123 -12.45 -3.16 8.63
N ARG A 124 -12.72 -4.45 8.46
CA ARG A 124 -12.09 -5.53 9.24
C ARG A 124 -10.58 -5.55 9.03
N ALA A 125 -10.13 -5.46 7.78
CA ALA A 125 -8.71 -5.39 7.41
C ALA A 125 -7.98 -4.23 8.11
N MET A 126 -8.54 -3.02 8.06
CA MET A 126 -7.96 -1.85 8.74
C MET A 126 -7.89 -2.01 10.26
N LYS A 127 -8.94 -2.57 10.88
CA LYS A 127 -8.97 -2.85 12.32
C LYS A 127 -7.89 -3.87 12.70
N GLU A 128 -7.77 -4.92 11.90
CA GLU A 128 -6.79 -6.00 12.09
C GLU A 128 -5.35 -5.47 12.02
N ILE A 129 -5.03 -4.68 10.98
CA ILE A 129 -3.71 -4.05 10.81
C ILE A 129 -3.40 -3.13 12.00
N LYS A 130 -4.37 -2.31 12.42
CA LYS A 130 -4.19 -1.41 13.58
C LYS A 130 -3.90 -2.17 14.87
N ASN A 131 -4.47 -3.37 15.03
CA ASN A 131 -4.22 -4.21 16.21
C ASN A 131 -2.88 -4.95 16.13
N ALA A 132 -2.35 -5.20 14.94
CA ALA A 132 -1.05 -5.84 14.75
C ALA A 132 0.08 -5.08 15.43
N TYR A 133 0.03 -3.74 15.36
CA TYR A 133 0.98 -2.85 16.03
C TYR A 133 0.86 -2.78 17.56
N LYS A 134 -0.10 -3.50 18.17
CA LYS A 134 -0.36 -3.52 19.62
C LYS A 134 -0.08 -4.88 20.27
N LEU A 135 0.44 -5.86 19.53
CA LEU A 135 0.59 -7.24 20.00
C LEU A 135 1.56 -7.36 21.19
N SER A 136 1.34 -8.39 22.02
CA SER A 136 2.12 -8.68 23.23
C SER A 136 3.43 -9.40 22.89
N GLY A 137 4.55 -8.88 23.41
CA GLY A 137 5.90 -9.39 23.15
C GLY A 137 6.62 -8.56 22.08
N TYR A 138 7.84 -8.13 22.40
CA TYR A 138 8.68 -7.34 21.49
C TYR A 138 10.15 -7.75 21.66
N ARG A 139 10.90 -7.70 20.57
CA ARG A 139 12.35 -7.87 20.52
C ARG A 139 13.06 -6.61 21.02
N LEU A 140 12.54 -5.44 20.63
CA LEU A 140 13.14 -4.14 20.93
C LEU A 140 12.08 -3.04 20.99
N LYS A 141 12.33 -2.02 21.82
CA LYS A 141 11.47 -0.85 22.02
C LYS A 141 12.22 0.41 21.59
N ILE A 142 11.62 1.22 20.73
CA ILE A 142 12.16 2.51 20.27
C ILE A 142 11.31 3.65 20.82
N GLY A 143 11.95 4.59 21.52
CA GLY A 143 11.33 5.80 22.04
C GLY A 143 10.67 5.69 23.42
N ARG A 144 10.44 6.86 24.04
CA ARG A 144 9.96 6.95 25.44
C ARG A 144 8.46 7.19 25.58
N LYS A 145 7.90 8.20 24.89
CA LYS A 145 6.51 8.68 25.08
C LYS A 145 5.46 7.83 24.35
N ASN A 146 5.62 7.65 23.03
CA ASN A 146 4.83 6.70 22.24
C ASN A 146 5.79 5.72 21.57
N PRO A 147 6.20 4.68 22.29
CA PRO A 147 7.16 3.75 21.78
C PRO A 147 6.64 2.94 20.59
N VAL A 148 7.56 2.66 19.68
CA VAL A 148 7.42 1.63 18.65
C VAL A 148 7.99 0.33 19.20
N TYR A 149 7.23 -0.77 19.07
CA TYR A 149 7.59 -2.09 19.56
C TYR A 149 7.86 -3.02 18.38
N LEU A 150 9.12 -3.42 18.21
CA LEU A 150 9.53 -4.33 17.14
C LEU A 150 9.20 -5.76 17.55
N ASN A 151 8.26 -6.41 16.86
CA ASN A 151 7.71 -7.70 17.27
C ASN A 151 7.90 -8.82 16.24
N GLY A 152 8.57 -8.56 15.10
CA GLY A 152 8.78 -9.53 14.02
C GLY A 152 7.53 -9.96 13.24
N GLU A 153 6.35 -9.44 13.59
CA GLU A 153 5.07 -9.80 12.97
C GLU A 153 4.63 -8.79 11.91
N ILE A 154 4.83 -7.51 12.17
CA ILE A 154 4.49 -6.44 11.24
C ILE A 154 5.61 -5.38 11.21
N PRO A 155 6.18 -5.08 10.02
CA PRO A 155 7.17 -4.01 9.89
C PRO A 155 6.61 -2.63 10.23
N HIS A 156 7.47 -1.79 10.79
CA HIS A 156 7.27 -0.36 10.97
C HIS A 156 8.01 0.45 9.89
N ILE A 157 7.47 1.61 9.52
CA ILE A 157 8.11 2.48 8.52
C ILE A 157 8.91 3.57 9.24
N ILE A 158 10.18 3.71 8.85
CA ILE A 158 10.99 4.90 9.10
C ILE A 158 10.95 5.77 7.86
N SER A 159 10.57 7.04 8.00
CA SER A 159 10.49 7.98 6.88
C SER A 159 11.46 9.14 7.03
N GLU A 160 12.38 9.25 6.08
CA GLU A 160 13.46 10.22 6.07
C GLU A 160 13.02 11.60 5.57
N ILE A 161 13.30 12.61 6.38
CA ILE A 161 13.32 14.01 5.94
C ILE A 161 14.72 14.30 5.40
N VAL A 162 14.87 14.19 4.08
CA VAL A 162 16.15 14.39 3.38
C VAL A 162 16.68 15.81 3.61
N ASN A 163 17.98 15.92 3.91
CA ASN A 163 18.68 17.18 4.13
C ASN A 163 17.96 18.09 5.15
N ALA A 164 17.46 17.53 6.24
CA ALA A 164 16.72 18.24 7.28
C ALA A 164 17.38 19.55 7.76
N PRO A 165 18.72 19.65 7.90
CA PRO A 165 19.38 20.90 8.29
C PRO A 165 19.21 22.08 7.33
N SER A 166 18.82 21.82 6.07
CA SER A 166 18.60 22.85 5.05
C SER A 166 17.15 23.38 5.00
N LEU A 167 16.23 22.73 5.71
CA LEU A 167 14.80 23.01 5.61
C LEU A 167 14.33 24.07 6.60
N SER A 168 13.33 24.84 6.18
CA SER A 168 12.64 25.76 7.08
C SER A 168 11.76 25.00 8.09
N GLU A 169 11.41 25.66 9.19
CA GLU A 169 10.49 25.10 10.18
C GLU A 169 9.16 24.66 9.54
N ASN A 170 8.58 25.48 8.66
CA ASN A 170 7.33 25.15 8.00
C ASN A 170 7.44 23.88 7.13
N GLU A 171 8.58 23.67 6.49
CA GLU A 171 8.84 22.47 5.70
C GLU A 171 8.99 21.24 6.58
N LEU A 172 9.80 21.30 7.65
CA LEU A 172 9.94 20.22 8.63
C LEU A 172 8.58 19.80 9.19
N ARG A 173 7.76 20.78 9.60
CA ARG A 173 6.42 20.52 10.14
C ARG A 173 5.48 19.92 9.11
N ARG A 174 5.55 20.37 7.86
CA ARG A 174 4.68 19.88 6.77
C ARG A 174 5.04 18.45 6.37
N ILE A 175 6.33 18.16 6.19
CA ILE A 175 6.82 16.86 5.75
C ILE A 175 6.59 15.80 6.83
N SER A 176 6.96 16.10 8.09
CA SER A 176 6.75 15.15 9.20
C SER A 176 5.29 14.76 9.40
N ARG A 177 4.35 15.72 9.35
CA ARG A 177 2.90 15.43 9.39
C ARG A 177 2.46 14.56 8.23
N HIS A 178 2.88 14.90 7.01
CA HIS A 178 2.55 14.11 5.81
C HIS A 178 3.03 12.66 5.94
N TYR A 179 4.24 12.43 6.45
CA TYR A 179 4.77 11.08 6.66
C TYR A 179 3.99 10.30 7.72
N VAL A 180 3.70 10.90 8.88
CA VAL A 180 2.89 10.24 9.92
C VAL A 180 1.48 9.93 9.40
N ASP A 181 0.83 10.87 8.73
CA ASP A 181 -0.50 10.67 8.12
C ASP A 181 -0.47 9.57 7.02
N SER A 182 0.67 9.41 6.37
CA SER A 182 0.90 8.40 5.33
C SER A 182 1.18 7.01 5.91
N GLY A 183 1.60 6.90 7.17
CA GLY A 183 1.83 5.65 7.88
C GLY A 183 3.23 5.45 8.46
N ALA A 184 4.06 6.50 8.47
CA ALA A 184 5.36 6.46 9.15
C ALA A 184 5.18 6.23 10.65
N SER A 185 5.92 5.26 11.18
CA SER A 185 5.97 4.97 12.63
C SER A 185 7.10 5.70 13.32
N ILE A 186 8.13 6.12 12.58
CA ILE A 186 9.31 6.84 13.06
C ILE A 186 9.65 7.89 11.99
N ILE A 187 10.02 9.10 12.41
CA ILE A 187 10.53 10.15 11.51
C ILE A 187 12.04 10.21 11.65
N ASP A 188 12.72 10.12 10.51
CA ASP A 188 14.17 10.18 10.45
C ASP A 188 14.67 11.56 9.99
N ILE A 189 15.70 12.04 10.67
CA ILE A 189 16.40 13.28 10.38
C ILE A 189 17.60 12.91 9.49
N GLY A 190 17.43 13.06 8.18
CA GLY A 190 18.50 12.85 7.21
C GLY A 190 19.49 14.02 7.25
N MET A 191 20.70 13.76 7.74
CA MET A 191 21.78 14.75 7.78
C MET A 191 22.41 14.92 6.40
N ILE A 192 23.20 15.98 6.20
CA ILE A 192 23.83 16.27 4.90
C ILE A 192 25.18 15.54 4.82
N PRO A 193 25.38 14.60 3.89
CA PRO A 193 26.63 13.85 3.79
C PRO A 193 27.83 14.76 3.52
N GLY A 194 28.91 14.57 4.29
CA GLY A 194 30.15 15.34 4.13
C GLY A 194 30.17 16.70 4.81
N GLU A 195 29.06 17.09 5.45
CA GLU A 195 28.99 18.28 6.30
C GLU A 195 28.89 17.87 7.79
N GLU A 196 29.13 18.84 8.66
CA GLU A 196 28.92 18.72 10.10
C GLU A 196 27.92 19.82 10.47
N ASN A 197 26.74 19.43 10.94
CA ASN A 197 25.60 20.32 11.22
C ASN A 197 25.02 20.07 12.63
N SER A 198 25.83 19.63 13.59
CA SER A 198 25.41 19.30 14.95
C SER A 198 24.70 20.46 15.66
N GLU A 199 25.09 21.69 15.38
CA GLU A 199 24.51 22.91 15.96
C GLU A 199 23.03 23.11 15.59
N LYS A 200 22.57 22.51 14.49
CA LYS A 200 21.18 22.61 14.02
C LYS A 200 20.29 21.52 14.61
N ILE A 201 20.86 20.40 15.08
CA ILE A 201 20.12 19.23 15.58
C ILE A 201 19.15 19.58 16.72
N PRO A 202 19.54 20.34 17.76
CA PRO A 202 18.63 20.68 18.86
C PRO A 202 17.33 21.32 18.38
N ARG A 203 17.45 22.30 17.46
CA ARG A 203 16.31 23.00 16.87
C ARG A 203 15.44 22.08 16.03
N ILE A 204 16.04 21.19 15.23
CA ILE A 204 15.28 20.24 14.40
C ILE A 204 14.47 19.30 15.29
N ILE A 205 15.09 18.73 16.32
CA ILE A 205 14.42 17.83 17.27
C ILE A 205 13.26 18.55 17.96
N GLU A 206 13.45 19.78 18.46
CA GLU A 206 12.40 20.57 19.10
C GLU A 206 11.18 20.79 18.18
N ILE A 207 11.44 21.18 16.92
CA ILE A 207 10.38 21.40 15.92
C ILE A 207 9.62 20.09 15.65
N LEU A 208 10.32 18.97 15.47
CA LEU A 208 9.69 17.69 15.16
C LEU A 208 8.89 17.15 16.36
N ARG A 209 9.45 17.20 17.59
CA ARG A 209 8.75 16.80 18.82
C ARG A 209 7.50 17.62 19.11
N SER A 210 7.50 18.91 18.76
CA SER A 210 6.30 19.77 18.88
C SER A 210 5.27 19.55 17.76
N THR A 211 5.60 18.76 16.73
CA THR A 211 4.75 18.54 15.55
C THR A 211 4.10 17.17 15.53
N VAL A 212 4.88 16.13 15.82
CA VAL A 212 4.48 14.73 15.71
C VAL A 212 4.79 13.98 17.00
N ASP A 213 3.99 12.97 17.30
CA ASP A 213 4.07 12.22 18.56
C ASP A 213 4.70 10.83 18.38
N VAL A 214 5.50 10.64 17.33
CA VAL A 214 6.21 9.41 17.01
C VAL A 214 7.70 9.50 17.40
N PRO A 215 8.41 8.36 17.56
CA PRO A 215 9.84 8.39 17.77
C PRO A 215 10.60 9.10 16.65
N LEU A 216 11.75 9.67 17.01
CA LEU A 216 12.66 10.33 16.07
C LEU A 216 13.96 9.53 15.95
N SER A 217 14.44 9.37 14.72
CA SER A 217 15.77 8.85 14.44
C SER A 217 16.63 9.90 13.73
N ILE A 218 17.94 9.70 13.76
CA ILE A 218 18.89 10.50 13.01
C ILE A 218 19.72 9.58 12.12
N ASP A 219 19.93 9.97 10.86
CA ASP A 219 20.80 9.26 9.90
C ASP A 219 22.09 10.05 9.65
N THR A 220 23.18 9.61 10.28
CA THR A 220 24.54 10.15 10.12
C THR A 220 25.60 9.15 10.59
N LEU A 221 26.81 9.29 10.02
CA LEU A 221 28.01 8.60 10.50
C LEU A 221 28.91 9.51 11.36
N ASN A 222 28.59 10.80 11.44
CA ASN A 222 29.38 11.79 12.17
C ASN A 222 29.20 11.64 13.69
N LYS A 223 30.31 11.47 14.40
CA LYS A 223 30.30 11.22 15.86
C LYS A 223 29.69 12.39 16.64
N GLU A 224 29.99 13.63 16.26
CA GLU A 224 29.50 14.80 16.97
C GLU A 224 27.99 14.94 16.81
N GLU A 225 27.49 14.77 15.58
CA GLU A 225 26.05 14.79 15.30
C GLU A 225 25.30 13.72 16.08
N ILE A 226 25.85 12.50 16.19
CA ILE A 226 25.25 11.42 16.99
C ILE A 226 25.19 11.81 18.47
N LEU A 227 26.29 12.30 19.04
CA LEU A 227 26.35 12.68 20.45
C LEU A 227 25.37 13.81 20.78
N VAL A 228 25.35 14.87 19.96
CA VAL A 228 24.43 15.99 20.14
C VAL A 228 22.98 15.55 19.99
N ALA A 229 22.66 14.67 19.04
CA ALA A 229 21.31 14.12 18.90
C ALA A 229 20.87 13.32 20.12
N VAL A 230 21.76 12.51 20.69
CA VAL A 230 21.51 11.71 21.91
C VAL A 230 21.26 12.62 23.11
N GLU A 231 22.10 13.63 23.31
CA GLU A 231 21.92 14.62 24.40
C GLU A 231 20.59 15.37 24.29
N ASN A 232 20.12 15.59 23.06
CA ASN A 232 18.84 16.26 22.78
C ASN A 232 17.65 15.28 22.68
N GLY A 233 17.85 14.00 23.06
CA GLY A 233 16.77 13.04 23.23
C GLY A 233 16.26 12.41 21.94
N ILE A 234 17.13 12.12 20.97
CA ILE A 234 16.83 11.22 19.85
C ILE A 234 16.49 9.80 20.36
N ASP A 235 15.66 9.05 19.64
CA ASP A 235 15.21 7.72 20.07
C ASP A 235 15.94 6.56 19.39
N LEU A 236 16.60 6.81 18.25
CA LEU A 236 17.26 5.80 17.41
C LEU A 236 18.37 6.46 16.57
N VAL A 237 19.51 5.78 16.42
CA VAL A 237 20.62 6.23 15.57
C VAL A 237 20.80 5.30 14.37
N LEU A 238 20.77 5.88 13.19
CA LEU A 238 21.22 5.33 11.91
C LEU A 238 22.50 6.12 11.56
N SER A 239 23.63 5.53 11.21
CA SER A 239 24.01 4.13 11.39
C SER A 239 25.37 4.03 12.07
N ILE A 240 25.66 2.84 12.59
CA ILE A 240 26.93 2.49 13.22
C ILE A 240 27.67 1.49 12.33
N ASP A 241 28.97 1.71 12.16
CA ASP A 241 29.87 0.88 11.36
C ASP A 241 31.26 0.73 12.02
N GLU A 242 32.23 0.11 11.33
CA GLU A 242 33.58 -0.09 11.88
C GLU A 242 34.33 1.21 12.21
N THR A 243 33.90 2.36 11.68
CA THR A 243 34.57 3.66 11.87
C THR A 243 34.11 4.38 13.14
N ASN A 244 32.87 4.12 13.59
CA ASN A 244 32.24 4.85 14.70
C ASN A 244 31.70 3.98 15.85
N TYR A 245 31.60 2.65 15.74
CA TYR A 245 30.96 1.77 16.74
C TYR A 245 31.38 1.92 18.21
N LYS A 246 32.59 2.44 18.47
CA LYS A 246 33.06 2.67 19.85
C LYS A 246 32.26 3.73 20.60
N ILE A 247 31.50 4.59 19.92
CA ILE A 247 30.63 5.57 20.60
C ILE A 247 29.47 4.88 21.34
N CYS A 248 29.08 3.67 20.92
CA CYS A 248 27.96 2.94 21.48
C CYS A 248 28.15 2.54 22.95
N ASP A 249 29.37 2.50 23.48
CA ASP A 249 29.64 2.23 24.91
C ASP A 249 28.94 3.26 25.81
N SER A 250 28.64 4.45 25.28
CA SER A 250 27.97 5.55 25.97
C SER A 250 26.48 5.71 25.62
N LEU A 251 25.93 4.86 24.74
CA LEU A 251 24.57 5.02 24.23
C LEU A 251 23.60 4.04 24.88
N GLU A 252 22.52 4.57 25.46
CA GLU A 252 21.42 3.76 26.02
C GLU A 252 20.29 3.53 25.01
N ILE A 253 20.32 4.19 23.87
CA ILE A 253 19.28 4.12 22.83
C ILE A 253 19.60 3.06 21.78
N PRO A 254 18.57 2.58 21.05
CA PRO A 254 18.78 1.70 19.92
C PRO A 254 19.68 2.27 18.82
N VAL A 255 20.47 1.40 18.19
CA VAL A 255 21.36 1.74 17.07
C VAL A 255 21.22 0.74 15.92
N VAL A 256 21.36 1.21 14.68
CA VAL A 256 21.39 0.38 13.47
C VAL A 256 22.83 0.11 13.05
N ILE A 257 23.20 -1.17 12.93
CA ILE A 257 24.53 -1.59 12.48
C ILE A 257 24.49 -1.88 10.98
N ILE A 258 25.44 -1.32 10.23
CA ILE A 258 25.63 -1.57 8.80
C ILE A 258 26.98 -2.24 8.51
N PRO A 259 27.10 -3.04 7.43
CA PRO A 259 28.34 -3.74 7.06
C PRO A 259 29.31 -2.83 6.30
N ARG A 260 29.63 -1.66 6.86
CA ARG A 260 30.59 -0.73 6.26
C ARG A 260 31.95 -0.84 6.96
N ASP A 261 32.98 -1.13 6.17
CA ASP A 261 34.32 -1.40 6.67
C ASP A 261 35.03 -0.12 7.16
N LYS A 262 36.19 -0.28 7.79
CA LYS A 262 37.04 0.84 8.23
C LYS A 262 37.45 1.84 7.14
N ASN A 263 37.36 1.46 5.87
CA ASN A 263 37.67 2.33 4.72
C ASN A 263 36.40 2.98 4.15
N GLY A 264 35.25 2.71 4.75
CA GLY A 264 33.96 3.25 4.35
C GLY A 264 33.29 2.54 3.18
N LYS A 265 33.66 1.28 2.91
CA LYS A 265 33.10 0.47 1.83
C LYS A 265 32.20 -0.62 2.36
N ILE A 266 31.14 -0.92 1.61
CA ILE A 266 30.29 -2.08 1.86
C ILE A 266 30.85 -3.27 1.05
N PRO A 267 31.15 -4.42 1.67
CA PRO A 267 31.62 -5.60 0.95
C PRO A 267 30.61 -6.13 -0.06
N VAL A 268 31.08 -6.82 -1.10
CA VAL A 268 30.20 -7.43 -2.11
C VAL A 268 29.65 -8.78 -1.63
N SER A 269 30.45 -9.55 -0.88
CA SER A 269 30.08 -10.88 -0.40
C SER A 269 29.16 -10.81 0.82
N ALA A 270 28.14 -11.66 0.85
CA ALA A 270 27.24 -11.80 1.99
C ALA A 270 28.01 -12.21 3.27
N ASP A 271 28.99 -13.11 3.15
CA ASP A 271 29.78 -13.57 4.30
C ASP A 271 30.67 -12.47 4.88
N GLU A 272 31.27 -11.64 4.03
CA GLU A 272 32.10 -10.51 4.48
C GLU A 272 31.24 -9.45 5.18
N ARG A 273 30.04 -9.14 4.64
CA ARG A 273 29.08 -8.24 5.29
C ARG A 273 28.71 -8.73 6.68
N ILE A 274 28.39 -10.02 6.79
CA ILE A 274 28.00 -10.64 8.06
C ILE A 274 29.18 -10.64 9.04
N SER A 275 30.39 -10.93 8.59
CA SER A 275 31.59 -10.90 9.44
C SER A 275 31.82 -9.53 10.09
N ILE A 276 31.64 -8.44 9.33
CA ILE A 276 31.73 -7.07 9.87
C ILE A 276 30.64 -6.83 10.92
N ILE A 277 29.39 -7.19 10.60
CA ILE A 277 28.26 -7.04 11.52
C ILE A 277 28.52 -7.83 12.82
N GLU A 278 28.92 -9.09 12.71
CA GLU A 278 29.19 -9.97 13.85
C GLU A 278 30.33 -9.45 14.73
N LYS A 279 31.37 -8.87 14.12
CA LYS A 279 32.46 -8.21 14.86
C LYS A 279 31.93 -7.07 15.72
N ILE A 280 31.07 -6.21 15.17
CA ILE A 280 30.48 -5.08 15.90
C ILE A 280 29.53 -5.59 17.00
N ILE A 281 28.67 -6.57 16.69
CA ILE A 281 27.75 -7.18 17.67
C ILE A 281 28.51 -7.79 18.86
N ASN A 282 29.62 -8.49 18.59
CA ASN A 282 30.44 -9.11 19.63
C ASN A 282 31.10 -8.06 20.51
N PHE A 283 31.54 -6.93 19.95
CA PHE A 283 32.05 -5.80 20.74
C PHE A 283 30.98 -5.23 21.67
N LEU A 284 29.73 -5.11 21.18
CA LEU A 284 28.60 -4.60 21.95
C LEU A 284 27.98 -5.64 22.92
N ASN A 285 28.61 -6.81 23.10
CA ASN A 285 28.24 -7.85 24.06
C ASN A 285 26.79 -8.37 23.99
N LYS A 286 26.16 -8.37 22.80
CA LYS A 286 24.84 -9.00 22.50
C LYS A 286 23.61 -8.55 23.33
N ASN A 287 23.77 -7.77 24.40
CA ASN A 287 22.71 -7.36 25.32
C ASN A 287 22.04 -6.03 24.94
N ASN A 288 22.48 -5.39 23.86
CA ASN A 288 22.11 -4.01 23.56
C ASN A 288 20.99 -3.93 22.53
N ASN A 289 20.33 -2.77 22.55
CA ASN A 289 19.28 -2.33 21.65
C ASN A 289 19.78 -2.24 20.18
N ILE A 290 20.22 -3.35 19.59
CA ILE A 290 20.79 -3.39 18.25
C ILE A 290 19.74 -3.76 17.22
N ILE A 291 19.82 -3.09 16.08
CA ILE A 291 19.12 -3.42 14.85
C ILE A 291 20.18 -3.61 13.79
N VAL A 292 19.98 -4.54 12.86
CA VAL A 292 20.94 -4.80 11.78
C VAL A 292 20.34 -4.47 10.43
N ASP A 293 21.09 -3.72 9.63
CA ASP A 293 20.81 -3.52 8.22
C ASP A 293 21.99 -4.04 7.37
N PRO A 294 21.87 -5.21 6.74
CA PRO A 294 22.85 -5.72 5.77
C PRO A 294 23.03 -4.88 4.49
N VAL A 295 22.23 -3.82 4.34
CA VAL A 295 22.18 -2.84 3.24
C VAL A 295 21.82 -3.47 1.90
N LEU A 296 20.56 -3.30 1.48
CA LEU A 296 20.08 -3.78 0.19
C LEU A 296 20.69 -2.98 -0.97
N GLU A 297 21.33 -3.66 -1.92
CA GLU A 297 21.98 -3.04 -3.07
C GLU A 297 21.04 -2.85 -4.27
N ILE A 298 21.48 -2.02 -5.22
CA ILE A 298 20.77 -1.75 -6.47
C ILE A 298 20.78 -3.01 -7.38
N PRO A 299 19.71 -3.29 -8.16
CA PRO A 299 19.71 -4.37 -9.14
C PRO A 299 20.87 -4.26 -10.13
N ASN A 300 21.48 -5.40 -10.47
CA ASN A 300 22.71 -5.51 -11.28
C ASN A 300 24.00 -4.97 -10.62
N PHE A 301 23.95 -4.48 -9.37
CA PHE A 301 25.12 -4.01 -8.61
C PHE A 301 25.31 -4.75 -7.29
N GLY A 302 24.76 -5.97 -7.18
CA GLY A 302 24.89 -6.80 -5.98
C GLY A 302 23.58 -7.06 -5.22
N PHE A 303 22.43 -6.64 -5.77
CA PHE A 303 21.10 -6.85 -5.15
C PHE A 303 20.90 -8.27 -4.60
N ILE A 304 21.15 -9.32 -5.40
CA ILE A 304 20.95 -10.70 -4.96
C ILE A 304 21.92 -11.09 -3.83
N ASN A 305 23.19 -10.72 -3.92
CA ASN A 305 24.18 -10.99 -2.86
C ASN A 305 23.83 -10.24 -1.56
N SER A 306 23.35 -8.99 -1.67
CA SER A 306 22.88 -8.24 -0.51
C SER A 306 21.66 -8.90 0.12
N LEU A 307 20.70 -9.41 -0.67
CA LEU A 307 19.54 -10.14 -0.18
C LEU A 307 19.93 -11.47 0.49
N GLU A 308 20.94 -12.16 -0.04
CA GLU A 308 21.53 -13.34 0.61
C GLU A 308 22.06 -13.00 2.02
N ALA A 309 22.69 -11.84 2.20
CA ALA A 309 23.15 -11.39 3.52
C ALA A 309 21.98 -11.27 4.52
N TYR A 310 20.82 -10.74 4.11
CA TYR A 310 19.62 -10.74 4.97
C TYR A 310 19.15 -12.17 5.31
N ILE A 311 19.11 -13.08 4.33
CA ILE A 311 18.66 -14.46 4.52
C ILE A 311 19.58 -15.18 5.51
N VAL A 312 20.89 -15.10 5.30
CA VAL A 312 21.88 -15.77 6.14
C VAL A 312 21.89 -15.15 7.54
N PHE A 313 21.84 -13.82 7.65
CA PHE A 313 21.78 -13.14 8.95
C PHE A 313 20.52 -13.54 9.74
N ARG A 314 19.33 -13.52 9.14
CA ARG A 314 18.09 -13.93 9.81
C ARG A 314 18.15 -15.36 10.34
N LYS A 315 18.75 -16.28 9.56
CA LYS A 315 18.92 -17.69 9.99
C LYS A 315 19.84 -17.82 11.20
N ARG A 316 20.91 -17.01 11.28
CA ARG A 316 21.87 -17.03 12.40
C ARG A 316 21.33 -16.30 13.64
N TYR A 317 20.59 -15.20 13.44
CA TYR A 317 20.10 -14.32 14.51
C TYR A 317 18.58 -14.09 14.39
N PRO A 318 17.74 -15.08 14.76
CA PRO A 318 16.28 -14.99 14.60
C PRO A 318 15.63 -13.89 15.45
N GLU A 319 16.25 -13.52 16.58
CA GLU A 319 15.70 -12.56 17.54
C GLU A 319 16.20 -11.12 17.36
N ILE A 320 17.28 -10.90 16.60
CA ILE A 320 17.79 -9.54 16.37
C ILE A 320 16.90 -8.82 15.37
N PRO A 321 16.36 -7.62 15.69
CA PRO A 321 15.59 -6.85 14.74
C PRO A 321 16.41 -6.48 13.50
N MET A 322 15.74 -6.45 12.35
CA MET A 322 16.37 -6.03 11.10
C MET A 322 15.67 -4.83 10.48
N LEU A 323 16.47 -4.02 9.78
CA LEU A 323 16.02 -2.91 8.95
C LEU A 323 16.35 -3.20 7.48
N ILE A 324 15.47 -2.79 6.57
CA ILE A 324 15.74 -2.80 5.12
C ILE A 324 15.43 -1.44 4.50
N GLY A 325 16.32 -0.92 3.66
CA GLY A 325 16.10 0.31 2.89
C GLY A 325 15.36 0.04 1.57
N SER A 326 14.33 0.83 1.27
CA SER A 326 13.58 0.75 0.01
C SER A 326 14.11 1.68 -1.10
N GLY A 327 14.87 2.71 -0.74
CA GLY A 327 15.31 3.78 -1.64
C GLY A 327 16.12 3.27 -2.83
N ASN A 328 17.06 2.35 -2.59
CA ASN A 328 17.92 1.76 -3.63
C ASN A 328 17.16 1.02 -4.73
N LEU A 329 15.91 0.60 -4.48
CA LEU A 329 15.06 -0.01 -5.51
C LEU A 329 14.09 0.99 -6.11
N THR A 330 13.38 1.73 -5.26
CA THR A 330 12.33 2.66 -5.70
C THR A 330 12.86 3.83 -6.52
N GLU A 331 14.05 4.34 -6.22
CA GLU A 331 14.69 5.42 -7.00
C GLU A 331 15.39 4.86 -8.26
N MET A 332 16.07 3.72 -8.16
CA MET A 332 17.02 3.24 -9.19
C MET A 332 16.42 2.29 -10.25
N ILE A 333 15.13 1.96 -10.16
CA ILE A 333 14.41 1.17 -11.16
C ILE A 333 13.37 2.05 -11.83
N ASP A 334 13.43 2.28 -13.15
CA ASP A 334 12.40 3.02 -13.89
C ASP A 334 11.10 2.22 -14.10
N ALA A 335 10.46 1.93 -12.97
CA ALA A 335 9.13 1.34 -12.86
C ALA A 335 8.35 2.06 -11.74
N ASP A 336 7.03 1.85 -11.71
CA ASP A 336 6.19 2.45 -10.67
C ASP A 336 6.55 1.89 -9.27
N SER A 337 6.83 2.80 -8.33
CA SER A 337 7.20 2.50 -6.94
C SER A 337 6.20 1.56 -6.25
N ILE A 338 4.93 1.68 -6.61
CA ILE A 338 3.82 0.88 -6.08
C ILE A 338 4.10 -0.62 -6.15
N GLY A 339 4.58 -1.13 -7.29
CA GLY A 339 4.88 -2.55 -7.48
C GLY A 339 6.17 -2.98 -6.77
N ILE A 340 7.16 -2.10 -6.73
CA ILE A 340 8.43 -2.32 -6.04
C ILE A 340 8.20 -2.41 -4.52
N ASN A 341 7.45 -1.45 -3.95
CA ASN A 341 7.05 -1.42 -2.55
C ASN A 341 6.25 -2.68 -2.15
N ALA A 342 5.39 -3.19 -3.04
CA ALA A 342 4.69 -4.45 -2.81
C ALA A 342 5.68 -5.63 -2.66
N LEU A 343 6.70 -5.71 -3.51
CA LEU A 343 7.71 -6.77 -3.43
C LEU A 343 8.61 -6.63 -2.21
N ILE A 344 9.03 -5.41 -1.86
CA ILE A 344 9.82 -5.13 -0.65
C ILE A 344 9.03 -5.54 0.60
N ALA A 345 7.75 -5.20 0.67
CA ALA A 345 6.90 -5.62 1.79
C ALA A 345 6.75 -7.15 1.86
N ALA A 346 6.69 -7.85 0.72
CA ALA A 346 6.63 -9.31 0.69
C ALA A 346 7.93 -9.92 1.25
N ILE A 347 9.09 -9.49 0.73
CA ILE A 347 10.41 -9.90 1.22
C ILE A 347 10.53 -9.62 2.72
N SER A 348 10.12 -8.43 3.15
CA SER A 348 10.16 -8.01 4.55
C SER A 348 9.29 -8.89 5.44
N SER A 349 8.09 -9.24 4.97
CA SER A 349 7.17 -10.11 5.70
C SER A 349 7.66 -11.55 5.81
N GLU A 350 8.36 -12.07 4.79
CA GLU A 350 8.90 -13.43 4.80
C GLU A 350 10.18 -13.54 5.64
N LEU A 351 11.04 -12.52 5.61
CA LEU A 351 12.26 -12.45 6.42
C LEU A 351 12.02 -12.00 7.86
N GLY A 352 10.79 -11.59 8.21
CA GLY A 352 10.47 -11.04 9.52
C GLY A 352 11.28 -9.78 9.82
N ILE A 353 11.38 -8.87 8.84
CA ILE A 353 11.99 -7.54 8.99
C ILE A 353 11.09 -6.69 9.89
N ASP A 354 11.71 -5.92 10.78
CA ASP A 354 11.01 -5.11 11.78
C ASP A 354 10.86 -3.65 11.33
N LEU A 355 11.80 -3.14 10.52
CA LEU A 355 11.84 -1.76 10.07
C LEU A 355 12.07 -1.68 8.56
N ILE A 356 11.28 -0.85 7.88
CA ILE A 356 11.52 -0.50 6.48
C ILE A 356 11.81 1.00 6.40
N PHE A 357 13.01 1.34 5.94
CA PHE A 357 13.45 2.72 5.76
C PHE A 357 13.11 3.20 4.35
N THR A 358 12.44 4.35 4.24
CA THR A 358 11.97 4.90 2.97
C THR A 358 11.95 6.43 3.00
N THR A 359 11.83 7.04 1.82
CA THR A 359 11.79 8.49 1.64
C THR A 359 10.92 8.87 0.44
N GLU A 360 10.47 10.11 0.39
CA GLU A 360 9.82 10.72 -0.78
C GLU A 360 10.72 11.81 -1.38
N ALA A 361 11.98 11.45 -1.64
CA ALA A 361 13.04 12.38 -2.06
C ALA A 361 12.84 12.95 -3.47
N SER A 362 12.12 12.23 -4.33
CA SER A 362 11.94 12.61 -5.74
C SER A 362 10.46 12.62 -6.14
N LYS A 363 10.17 13.19 -7.31
CA LYS A 363 8.80 13.14 -7.87
C LYS A 363 8.32 11.71 -8.10
N LYS A 364 9.23 10.77 -8.33
CA LYS A 364 8.96 9.35 -8.60
C LYS A 364 8.57 8.60 -7.32
N THR A 365 9.14 8.99 -6.19
CA THR A 365 8.89 8.36 -4.88
C THR A 365 7.84 9.09 -4.04
N ARG A 366 7.21 10.14 -4.57
CA ARG A 366 6.06 10.79 -3.93
C ARG A 366 4.95 9.76 -3.66
N GLY A 367 4.54 9.64 -2.41
CA GLY A 367 3.55 8.67 -1.95
C GLY A 367 4.12 7.31 -1.52
N CYS A 368 5.44 7.08 -1.63
CA CYS A 368 6.08 5.81 -1.24
C CYS A 368 5.75 5.40 0.20
N VAL A 369 5.68 6.35 1.14
CA VAL A 369 5.34 6.04 2.54
C VAL A 369 3.94 5.41 2.62
N LYS A 370 2.98 5.99 1.90
CA LYS A 370 1.59 5.49 1.90
C LYS A 370 1.46 4.17 1.17
N GLU A 371 2.14 4.03 0.03
CA GLU A 371 2.19 2.79 -0.75
C GLU A 371 2.76 1.65 0.09
N LEU A 372 3.89 1.88 0.74
CA LEU A 372 4.54 0.90 1.58
C LEU A 372 3.69 0.55 2.82
N SER A 373 3.03 1.53 3.44
CA SER A 373 2.11 1.28 4.56
C SER A 373 0.97 0.33 4.17
N ASN A 374 0.37 0.55 3.01
CA ASN A 374 -0.65 -0.33 2.46
C ASN A 374 -0.09 -1.71 2.08
N ALA A 375 1.14 -1.76 1.54
CA ALA A 375 1.83 -3.01 1.18
C ALA A 375 2.09 -3.88 2.41
N ILE A 376 2.62 -3.30 3.49
CA ILE A 376 2.87 -3.97 4.77
C ILE A 376 1.57 -4.56 5.32
N GLY A 377 0.49 -3.76 5.36
CA GLY A 377 -0.81 -4.21 5.80
C GLY A 377 -1.34 -5.38 4.96
N MET A 378 -1.15 -5.32 3.64
CA MET A 378 -1.52 -6.41 2.73
C MET A 378 -0.75 -7.70 3.03
N MET A 379 0.57 -7.63 3.24
CA MET A 379 1.38 -8.82 3.53
C MET A 379 1.10 -9.39 4.91
N TYR A 380 0.89 -8.55 5.92
CA TYR A 380 0.45 -8.97 7.25
C TYR A 380 -0.87 -9.76 7.19
N LEU A 381 -1.88 -9.21 6.49
CA LEU A 381 -3.17 -9.89 6.34
C LEU A 381 -3.05 -11.19 5.54
N SER A 382 -2.23 -11.21 4.48
CA SER A 382 -1.94 -12.39 3.66
C SER A 382 -1.35 -13.52 4.51
N ARG A 383 -0.30 -13.22 5.30
CA ARG A 383 0.36 -14.18 6.20
C ARG A 383 -0.60 -14.69 7.27
N LYS A 384 -1.33 -13.78 7.94
CA LYS A 384 -2.28 -14.13 9.01
C LYS A 384 -3.42 -15.02 8.52
N GLN A 385 -3.96 -14.74 7.34
CA GLN A 385 -5.06 -15.50 6.73
C GLN A 385 -4.59 -16.72 5.94
N LYS A 386 -3.27 -16.93 5.81
CA LYS A 386 -2.65 -18.02 5.04
C LYS A 386 -3.17 -18.09 3.60
N GLN A 387 -3.30 -16.93 2.96
CA GLN A 387 -3.73 -16.82 1.57
C GLN A 387 -2.83 -15.86 0.80
N PRO A 388 -2.78 -15.92 -0.54
CA PRO A 388 -2.02 -14.97 -1.35
C PRO A 388 -2.41 -13.49 -1.07
N PRO A 389 -1.52 -12.51 -1.31
CA PRO A 389 -1.76 -11.08 -1.09
C PRO A 389 -2.72 -10.50 -2.14
N LYS A 390 -3.97 -10.97 -2.12
CA LYS A 390 -5.00 -10.69 -3.11
C LYS A 390 -6.37 -10.68 -2.44
N ASP A 391 -7.19 -9.69 -2.79
CA ASP A 391 -8.58 -9.59 -2.31
C ASP A 391 -8.71 -9.43 -0.79
N LEU A 392 -7.73 -8.83 -0.12
CA LEU A 392 -7.68 -8.69 1.35
C LEU A 392 -8.43 -7.46 1.90
N GLY A 393 -9.09 -6.67 1.05
CA GLY A 393 -9.64 -5.36 1.44
C GLY A 393 -8.58 -4.25 1.50
N VAL A 394 -7.34 -4.53 1.12
CA VAL A 394 -6.28 -3.55 0.88
C VAL A 394 -5.68 -3.88 -0.48
N ASP A 395 -5.40 -2.87 -1.28
CA ASP A 395 -4.78 -3.00 -2.58
C ASP A 395 -3.84 -1.82 -2.88
N LEU A 396 -3.11 -1.99 -3.98
CA LEU A 396 -2.15 -1.04 -4.54
C LEU A 396 -2.47 -0.79 -6.02
N LEU A 397 -3.74 -0.91 -6.42
CA LEU A 397 -4.16 -0.75 -7.80
C LEU A 397 -4.63 0.68 -8.05
N TYR A 398 -3.70 1.58 -8.36
CA TYR A 398 -3.99 2.99 -8.59
C TYR A 398 -4.38 3.31 -10.05
N ILE A 399 -3.75 2.64 -11.01
CA ILE A 399 -3.92 2.91 -12.45
C ILE A 399 -4.85 1.89 -13.12
N LYS A 400 -4.79 0.62 -12.69
CA LYS A 400 -5.50 -0.49 -13.34
C LYS A 400 -6.69 -0.95 -12.50
N ASP A 401 -7.82 -1.15 -13.15
CA ASP A 401 -8.96 -1.83 -12.53
C ASP A 401 -8.81 -3.35 -12.60
N LYS A 402 -9.14 -4.02 -11.49
CA LYS A 402 -9.11 -5.49 -11.43
C LYS A 402 -10.22 -6.15 -12.24
N ASN A 403 -11.38 -5.50 -12.37
CA ASN A 403 -12.54 -6.04 -13.07
C ASN A 403 -13.05 -5.01 -14.06
N HIS A 404 -13.25 -5.42 -15.30
CA HIS A 404 -13.93 -4.59 -16.28
C HIS A 404 -15.44 -4.54 -15.95
N VAL A 405 -15.95 -3.36 -15.63
CA VAL A 405 -17.38 -3.16 -15.42
C VAL A 405 -18.02 -2.99 -16.78
N LYS A 406 -18.73 -4.02 -17.27
CA LYS A 406 -19.53 -3.86 -18.50
C LYS A 406 -20.61 -2.80 -18.23
N PRO A 407 -20.72 -1.76 -19.06
CA PRO A 407 -21.78 -0.79 -18.91
C PRO A 407 -23.14 -1.49 -19.08
N ILE A 408 -24.12 -1.08 -18.28
CA ILE A 408 -25.51 -1.48 -18.49
C ILE A 408 -26.01 -0.62 -19.66
N ILE A 409 -26.11 -1.24 -20.83
CA ILE A 409 -26.66 -0.60 -22.03
C ILE A 409 -28.18 -0.71 -21.94
N ASP A 410 -28.88 0.42 -22.06
CA ASP A 410 -30.34 0.41 -22.13
C ASP A 410 -30.76 -0.33 -23.40
N PRO A 411 -31.62 -1.37 -23.34
CA PRO A 411 -32.07 -2.09 -24.53
C PRO A 411 -32.67 -1.19 -25.62
N ARG A 412 -33.23 -0.04 -25.24
CA ARG A 412 -33.78 0.96 -26.16
C ARG A 412 -32.70 1.65 -27.01
N GLU A 413 -31.45 1.72 -26.54
CA GLU A 413 -30.32 2.30 -27.28
C GLU A 413 -29.88 1.46 -28.49
N LYS A 414 -30.35 0.20 -28.64
CA LYS A 414 -29.97 -0.65 -29.77
C LYS A 414 -30.48 -0.17 -31.13
N HIS A 415 -31.52 0.66 -31.15
CA HIS A 415 -32.22 1.08 -32.36
C HIS A 415 -32.02 2.58 -32.68
N ILE A 416 -31.09 3.24 -32.01
CA ILE A 416 -30.76 4.64 -32.28
C ILE A 416 -29.75 4.75 -33.42
N GLU A 417 -29.86 5.80 -34.22
CA GLU A 417 -28.85 6.14 -35.23
C GLU A 417 -27.49 6.38 -34.55
N THR A 418 -26.43 5.78 -35.09
CA THR A 418 -25.06 5.96 -34.59
C THR A 418 -24.29 6.91 -35.50
N ILE A 419 -23.91 8.06 -34.97
CA ILE A 419 -23.04 9.02 -35.65
C ILE A 419 -21.60 8.78 -35.19
N HIS A 420 -20.72 8.40 -36.13
CA HIS A 420 -19.29 8.26 -35.86
C HIS A 420 -18.60 9.62 -35.95
N ALA A 421 -17.91 10.03 -34.88
CA ALA A 421 -17.17 11.29 -34.84
C ALA A 421 -15.89 11.19 -35.70
N HIS A 422 -15.77 12.04 -36.73
CA HIS A 422 -14.66 11.96 -37.72
C HIS A 422 -13.93 13.28 -37.97
N LYS A 423 -14.23 14.37 -37.25
CA LYS A 423 -13.61 15.67 -37.51
C LYS A 423 -13.25 16.42 -36.23
N ASP A 424 -11.97 16.79 -36.15
CA ASP A 424 -11.56 17.93 -35.35
C ASP A 424 -11.94 19.19 -36.13
N LYS A 425 -12.95 19.93 -35.65
CA LYS A 425 -13.19 21.29 -36.12
C LYS A 425 -12.13 22.21 -35.50
N LYS A 426 -11.48 23.05 -36.31
CA LYS A 426 -10.67 24.15 -35.79
C LYS A 426 -11.55 25.05 -34.92
N SER A 427 -11.12 25.31 -33.70
CA SER A 427 -11.78 26.26 -32.81
C SER A 427 -11.56 27.68 -33.33
N GLU A 428 -12.60 28.51 -33.26
CA GLU A 428 -12.48 29.96 -33.44
C GLU A 428 -11.67 30.55 -32.28
N MET A 429 -10.85 31.57 -32.55
CA MET A 429 -10.10 32.28 -31.51
C MET A 429 -11.08 33.05 -30.61
N GLU A 430 -10.94 32.90 -29.29
CA GLU A 430 -11.68 33.70 -28.31
C GLU A 430 -10.86 34.90 -27.82
N ASP A 431 -11.55 35.91 -27.27
CA ASP A 431 -10.96 37.10 -26.65
C ASP A 431 -10.18 36.81 -25.35
N VAL A 432 -10.30 35.58 -24.81
CA VAL A 432 -9.68 35.19 -23.54
C VAL A 432 -8.88 33.89 -23.69
N GLU A 433 -7.74 33.84 -23.01
CA GLU A 433 -6.86 32.69 -22.99
C GLU A 433 -6.76 32.10 -21.58
N PHE A 434 -6.71 30.78 -21.47
CA PHE A 434 -6.50 30.09 -20.20
C PHE A 434 -5.13 29.43 -20.16
N ARG A 435 -4.35 29.79 -19.13
CA ARG A 435 -3.12 29.08 -18.79
C ARG A 435 -3.36 28.20 -17.58
N ILE A 436 -3.14 26.90 -17.74
CA ILE A 436 -3.31 25.90 -16.68
C ILE A 436 -1.95 25.38 -16.26
N TYR A 437 -1.74 25.26 -14.95
CA TYR A 437 -0.55 24.62 -14.39
C TYR A 437 -0.84 24.02 -13.02
N LEU A 438 0.04 23.10 -12.59
CA LEU A 438 -0.10 22.41 -11.31
C LEU A 438 0.87 22.94 -10.25
N THR A 439 0.34 23.10 -9.04
CA THR A 439 1.09 23.18 -7.78
C THR A 439 0.63 21.99 -6.89
N ASP A 440 0.41 22.21 -5.59
CA ASP A 440 -0.42 21.36 -4.73
C ASP A 440 -1.92 21.33 -5.14
N LYS A 441 -2.30 22.21 -6.06
CA LYS A 441 -3.64 22.42 -6.63
C LYS A 441 -3.55 22.71 -8.13
N ILE A 442 -4.68 22.61 -8.82
CA ILE A 442 -4.84 23.08 -10.20
C ILE A 442 -4.99 24.59 -10.15
N ASN A 443 -4.21 25.30 -10.96
CA ASN A 443 -4.31 26.74 -11.16
C ASN A 443 -4.74 27.00 -12.60
N ALA A 444 -5.83 27.73 -12.80
CA ALA A 444 -6.31 28.20 -14.09
C ALA A 444 -6.32 29.73 -14.09
N VAL A 445 -5.49 30.35 -14.92
CA VAL A 445 -5.36 31.80 -15.00
C VAL A 445 -5.96 32.29 -16.30
N VAL A 446 -6.85 33.26 -16.20
CA VAL A 446 -7.50 33.93 -17.34
C VAL A 446 -6.62 35.09 -17.77
N TYR A 447 -6.28 35.12 -19.05
CA TYR A 447 -5.59 36.22 -19.71
C TYR A 447 -6.56 36.91 -20.66
N LYS A 448 -6.45 38.23 -20.72
CA LYS A 448 -7.10 39.07 -21.73
C LYS A 448 -6.08 40.09 -22.21
N ASP A 449 -5.87 40.15 -23.53
CA ASP A 449 -4.86 41.00 -24.16
C ASP A 449 -3.45 40.76 -23.58
N GLY A 450 -3.10 39.49 -23.32
CA GLY A 450 -1.81 39.09 -22.73
C GLY A 450 -1.65 39.40 -21.23
N VAL A 451 -2.66 39.97 -20.56
CA VAL A 451 -2.58 40.35 -19.14
C VAL A 451 -3.40 39.39 -18.27
N PRO A 452 -2.83 38.84 -17.17
CA PRO A 452 -3.58 37.98 -16.25
C PRO A 452 -4.63 38.80 -15.51
N LYS A 453 -5.88 38.35 -15.53
CA LYS A 453 -7.02 39.05 -14.91
C LYS A 453 -7.52 38.34 -13.65
N LEU A 454 -7.68 37.02 -13.72
CA LEU A 454 -8.27 36.20 -12.65
C LEU A 454 -7.55 34.86 -12.54
N ARG A 455 -7.48 34.31 -11.32
CA ARG A 455 -6.99 32.96 -11.05
C ARG A 455 -8.06 32.15 -10.35
N PHE A 456 -8.31 30.95 -10.86
CA PHE A 456 -9.13 29.93 -10.22
C PHE A 456 -8.23 28.81 -9.71
N MET A 457 -8.40 28.42 -8.45
CA MET A 457 -7.55 27.43 -7.80
C MET A 457 -8.40 26.37 -7.10
N GLY A 458 -8.06 25.09 -7.30
CA GLY A 458 -8.79 23.99 -6.68
C GLY A 458 -8.21 22.62 -6.98
N ARG A 459 -8.75 21.58 -6.35
CA ARG A 459 -8.35 20.17 -6.59
C ARG A 459 -9.27 19.40 -7.52
N ARG A 460 -10.41 19.98 -7.90
CA ARG A 460 -11.42 19.36 -8.76
C ARG A 460 -11.67 20.25 -9.96
N ALA A 461 -11.44 19.72 -11.16
CA ALA A 461 -11.71 20.37 -12.44
C ALA A 461 -13.15 20.88 -12.49
N SER A 462 -14.09 20.05 -12.03
CA SER A 462 -15.51 20.36 -12.01
C SER A 462 -15.91 21.57 -11.18
N LYS A 463 -15.18 21.86 -10.10
CA LYS A 463 -15.43 23.08 -9.33
C LYS A 463 -14.90 24.31 -10.08
N ILE A 464 -13.75 24.16 -10.72
CA ILE A 464 -13.07 25.25 -11.44
C ILE A 464 -13.86 25.64 -12.69
N TYR A 465 -14.15 24.71 -13.61
CA TYR A 465 -14.85 25.07 -14.85
C TYR A 465 -16.29 25.55 -14.60
N LYS A 466 -16.98 25.03 -13.57
CA LYS A 466 -18.34 25.51 -13.23
C LYS A 466 -18.32 26.94 -12.72
N GLU A 467 -17.33 27.30 -11.91
CA GLU A 467 -17.16 28.68 -11.44
C GLU A 467 -16.83 29.64 -12.61
N ILE A 468 -15.96 29.22 -13.54
CA ILE A 468 -15.62 30.01 -14.73
C ILE A 468 -16.84 30.22 -15.62
N ILE A 469 -17.62 29.17 -15.88
CA ILE A 469 -18.87 29.24 -16.68
C ILE A 469 -19.89 30.14 -15.97
N GLY A 470 -20.10 29.97 -14.66
CA GLY A 470 -21.06 30.78 -13.89
C GLY A 470 -20.76 32.28 -13.87
N ARG A 471 -19.51 32.67 -14.18
CA ARG A 471 -19.09 34.07 -14.31
C ARG A 471 -19.20 34.62 -15.73
N ASN A 472 -19.73 33.86 -16.68
CA ASN A 472 -19.86 34.24 -18.09
C ASN A 472 -18.55 34.71 -18.72
N LEU A 473 -17.42 34.09 -18.33
CA LEU A 473 -16.10 34.44 -18.86
C LEU A 473 -15.80 33.82 -20.23
N MET A 474 -16.66 32.93 -20.73
CA MET A 474 -16.50 32.25 -22.03
C MET A 474 -17.75 32.49 -22.88
N ARG A 475 -17.57 32.58 -24.20
CA ARG A 475 -18.67 32.81 -25.16
C ARG A 475 -18.94 31.58 -26.04
N ASN A 476 -17.93 30.74 -26.28
CA ASN A 476 -17.97 29.58 -27.16
C ASN A 476 -18.03 28.26 -26.37
N LEU A 477 -18.99 27.41 -26.71
CA LEU A 477 -19.14 26.07 -26.14
C LEU A 477 -17.94 25.16 -26.44
N TYR A 478 -17.26 25.34 -27.57
CA TYR A 478 -16.04 24.60 -27.91
C TYR A 478 -14.89 24.94 -26.95
N HIS A 479 -14.74 26.21 -26.57
CA HIS A 479 -13.72 26.62 -25.62
C HIS A 479 -14.04 26.10 -24.20
N ALA A 480 -15.31 26.12 -23.81
CA ALA A 480 -15.75 25.50 -22.55
C ALA A 480 -15.46 23.99 -22.51
N ALA A 481 -15.66 23.27 -23.61
CA ALA A 481 -15.33 21.85 -23.72
C ALA A 481 -13.81 21.60 -23.63
N TYR A 482 -13.00 22.41 -24.32
CA TYR A 482 -11.53 22.36 -24.24
C TYR A 482 -11.04 22.62 -22.81
N LEU A 483 -11.53 23.67 -22.15
CA LEU A 483 -11.18 23.99 -20.77
C LEU A 483 -11.55 22.84 -19.83
N GLY A 484 -12.73 22.22 -20.02
CA GLY A 484 -13.15 21.04 -19.28
C GLY A 484 -12.20 19.85 -19.47
N LYS A 485 -11.77 19.57 -20.72
CA LYS A 485 -10.78 18.54 -21.05
C LYS A 485 -9.46 18.79 -20.33
N GLU A 486 -8.89 19.98 -20.48
CA GLU A 486 -7.56 20.31 -19.94
C GLU A 486 -7.55 20.36 -18.40
N LEU A 487 -8.58 20.92 -17.77
CA LEU A 487 -8.68 20.89 -16.30
C LEU A 487 -8.85 19.47 -15.78
N THR A 488 -9.58 18.60 -16.48
CA THR A 488 -9.74 17.19 -16.10
C THR A 488 -8.41 16.45 -16.26
N LYS A 489 -7.67 16.71 -17.35
CA LYS A 489 -6.31 16.18 -17.55
C LYS A 489 -5.37 16.63 -16.43
N ALA A 490 -5.43 17.89 -16.03
CA ALA A 490 -4.69 18.44 -14.90
C ALA A 490 -5.10 17.80 -13.56
N GLU A 491 -6.40 17.53 -13.34
CA GLU A 491 -6.88 16.81 -12.15
C GLU A 491 -6.34 15.38 -12.08
N ILE A 492 -6.37 14.65 -13.19
CA ILE A 492 -5.82 13.28 -13.26
C ILE A 492 -4.32 13.32 -13.00
N ALA A 493 -3.57 14.22 -13.64
CA ALA A 493 -2.15 14.39 -13.43
C ALA A 493 -1.80 14.69 -11.96
N LEU A 494 -2.56 15.61 -11.32
CA LEU A 494 -2.37 15.96 -9.92
C LEU A 494 -2.58 14.75 -8.98
N ARG A 495 -3.61 13.93 -9.25
CA ARG A 495 -3.92 12.72 -8.48
C ARG A 495 -2.85 11.64 -8.64
N LEU A 496 -2.33 11.46 -9.85
CA LEU A 496 -1.31 10.47 -10.18
C LEU A 496 0.13 10.96 -9.91
N GLY A 497 0.31 12.22 -9.48
CA GLY A 497 1.64 12.81 -9.30
C GLY A 497 2.40 13.03 -10.62
N LYS A 498 1.73 12.97 -11.78
CA LYS A 498 2.35 13.18 -13.10
C LYS A 498 2.55 14.66 -13.38
N ASN A 499 3.53 14.96 -14.23
CA ASN A 499 3.63 16.28 -14.84
C ASN A 499 2.41 16.51 -15.75
N TYR A 500 1.92 17.75 -15.73
CA TYR A 500 0.92 18.23 -16.67
C TYR A 500 1.57 19.31 -17.53
N ILE A 501 1.48 19.12 -18.84
CA ILE A 501 1.80 20.15 -19.83
C ILE A 501 0.52 20.33 -20.65
N GLN A 502 0.06 21.58 -20.73
CA GLN A 502 -1.13 21.92 -21.50
C GLN A 502 -0.93 21.49 -22.97
N ASP A 503 -1.99 20.98 -23.59
CA ASP A 503 -1.99 20.45 -24.96
C ASP A 503 -1.16 19.18 -25.24
N GLU A 504 -0.28 18.74 -24.32
CA GLU A 504 0.38 17.43 -24.45
C GLU A 504 -0.50 16.27 -23.94
N GLU A 505 -0.31 15.09 -24.52
CA GLU A 505 -0.94 13.87 -24.01
C GLU A 505 -0.41 13.51 -22.61
N LEU A 506 -1.31 13.05 -21.73
CA LEU A 506 -0.93 12.69 -20.36
C LEU A 506 -0.14 11.37 -20.31
N PHE A 507 -0.45 10.44 -21.23
CA PHE A 507 0.19 9.14 -21.35
C PHE A 507 0.94 9.07 -22.69
N LYS A 508 2.27 9.17 -22.63
CA LYS A 508 3.13 9.16 -23.83
C LYS A 508 3.23 7.77 -24.49
N ASN A 509 3.10 6.72 -23.68
CA ASN A 509 3.09 5.33 -24.13
C ASN A 509 1.73 4.70 -23.77
N GLY A 510 1.15 3.92 -24.68
CA GLY A 510 0.00 3.07 -24.38
C GLY A 510 0.39 1.95 -23.40
N LEU A 511 -0.57 1.54 -22.57
CA LEU A 511 -0.47 0.34 -21.72
C LEU A 511 -0.87 -0.93 -22.46
#